data_AF-A0A7S2KZU2-F1
#
_entry.id   AF-A0A7S2KZU2-F1
#
_cell.length_a   1.000
_cell.length_b   1.000
_cell.length_c   1.000
_cell.angle_alpha   90.00
_cell.angle_beta   90.00
_cell.angle_gamma   90.00
#
_symmetry.space_group_name_H-M   'P 1'
#
loop_
_entity.id
_entity.type
_entity.pdbx_description
1 polymer ?
#
loop_
_entity_poly.entity_id
_entity_poly.type
_entity_poly.pdbx_seq_one_letter_code
_entity_poly.pdbx_strand_id
1 'polypeptide(L)'
;EEGNLLGHHCARFCGLAGAGAIDVRPVGAAGGKERIELISGSGGAVRPRRPGAMLDRSGLNKAPTKGLAQLRAELQAAGCGHGLTQLGLEKYAKVHLSFKKKKRVVKSRRSK
;
A
#
# COMPACT_ATOMS: atom_id res chain seq x y z
N GLU A 1 -4.64 -8.29 -8.30
CA GLU A 1 -5.73 -8.48 -7.31
C GLU A 1 -5.46 -7.60 -6.10
N GLU A 2 -6.49 -7.16 -5.37
CA GLU A 2 -6.27 -6.51 -4.07
C GLU A 2 -5.63 -7.52 -3.11
N GLY A 3 -4.67 -7.09 -2.28
CA GLY A 3 -3.98 -7.99 -1.35
C GLY A 3 -2.86 -8.83 -2.00
N ASN A 4 -2.38 -8.45 -3.19
CA ASN A 4 -1.26 -9.11 -3.88
C ASN A 4 -0.09 -8.14 -4.11
N LEU A 5 1.05 -8.40 -3.45
CA LEU A 5 2.27 -7.60 -3.59
C LEU A 5 2.84 -7.58 -5.01
N LEU A 6 2.85 -8.71 -5.72
CA LEU A 6 3.60 -8.84 -6.99
C LEU A 6 2.70 -9.00 -8.24
N GLY A 7 1.40 -9.22 -8.05
CA GLY A 7 0.48 -9.52 -9.15
C GLY A 7 0.63 -10.93 -9.73
N HIS A 8 1.40 -11.81 -9.08
CA HIS A 8 1.53 -13.21 -9.50
C HIS A 8 0.36 -14.05 -9.01
N HIS A 9 -0.13 -14.94 -9.88
CA HIS A 9 -1.17 -15.90 -9.55
C HIS A 9 -0.56 -17.12 -8.83
N CYS A 10 -0.30 -16.99 -7.54
CA CYS A 10 0.15 -18.09 -6.69
C CYS A 10 -0.40 -17.95 -5.28
N ALA A 11 -0.57 -19.07 -4.57
CA ALA A 11 -1.20 -19.10 -3.25
C ALA A 11 -0.51 -18.16 -2.23
N ARG A 12 0.82 -18.01 -2.32
CA ARG A 12 1.62 -17.17 -1.42
C ARG A 12 1.32 -15.67 -1.55
N PHE A 13 0.92 -15.20 -2.72
CA PHE A 13 0.65 -13.78 -2.98
C PHE A 13 -0.84 -13.50 -3.27
N CYS A 14 -1.71 -14.51 -3.17
CA CYS A 14 -3.14 -14.35 -3.44
C CYS A 14 -3.84 -13.72 -2.25
N GLY A 15 -4.53 -12.59 -2.48
CA GLY A 15 -5.29 -11.88 -1.45
C GLY A 15 -6.63 -12.52 -1.09
N LEU A 16 -7.08 -13.52 -1.85
CA LEU A 16 -8.34 -14.25 -1.63
C LEU A 16 -8.14 -15.55 -0.83
N ALA A 17 -7.01 -16.21 -1.02
CA ALA A 17 -6.76 -17.55 -0.49
C ALA A 17 -6.06 -17.56 0.88
N GLY A 18 -5.49 -16.43 1.32
CA GLY A 18 -4.63 -16.37 2.50
C GLY A 18 -5.11 -15.44 3.60
N ALA A 19 -4.97 -15.87 4.86
CA ALA A 19 -5.07 -14.99 6.03
C ALA A 19 -3.98 -13.90 6.06
N GLY A 20 -2.91 -14.08 5.26
CA GLY A 20 -1.79 -13.14 5.11
C GLY A 20 -1.86 -12.29 3.84
N ALA A 21 -3.06 -11.92 3.37
CA ALA A 21 -3.23 -10.99 2.26
C ALA A 21 -2.56 -9.65 2.60
N ILE A 22 -1.62 -9.20 1.78
CA ILE A 22 -0.83 -7.98 2.02
C ILE A 22 -0.62 -7.26 0.69
N ASP A 23 -0.83 -5.95 0.68
CA ASP A 23 -0.54 -5.12 -0.49
C ASP A 23 -0.23 -3.68 -0.11
N VAL A 24 0.63 -3.03 -0.88
CA VAL A 24 0.92 -1.59 -0.76
C VAL A 24 0.50 -0.92 -2.05
N ARG A 25 -0.45 0.02 -1.96
CA ARG A 25 -0.99 0.70 -3.14
C ARG A 25 -1.01 2.22 -3.03
N PRO A 26 -0.85 2.94 -4.16
CA PRO A 26 -1.19 4.34 -4.23
C PRO A 26 -2.72 4.50 -4.21
N VAL A 27 -3.23 5.45 -3.44
CA VAL A 27 -4.64 5.84 -3.44
C VAL A 27 -4.76 7.35 -3.65
N GLY A 28 -5.68 7.76 -4.51
CA GLY A 28 -5.96 9.16 -4.79
C GLY A 28 -6.90 9.29 -5.97
N ALA A 29 -7.81 10.27 -5.91
CA ALA A 29 -8.68 10.60 -7.05
C ALA A 29 -7.90 11.41 -8.09
N ALA A 30 -8.35 11.40 -9.35
CA ALA A 30 -7.83 12.26 -10.40
C ALA A 30 -7.92 13.75 -9.98
N GLY A 31 -6.81 14.31 -9.48
CA GLY A 31 -6.74 15.69 -8.97
C GLY A 31 -6.69 15.84 -7.44
N GLY A 32 -6.89 14.77 -6.68
CA GLY A 32 -6.82 14.77 -5.21
C GLY A 32 -5.40 14.59 -4.65
N LYS A 33 -5.28 14.70 -3.31
CA LYS A 33 -4.04 14.33 -2.60
C LYS A 33 -3.84 12.82 -2.72
N GLU A 34 -2.75 12.42 -3.35
CA GLU A 34 -2.31 11.02 -3.33
C GLU A 34 -1.92 10.62 -1.90
N ARG A 35 -2.10 9.35 -1.54
CA ARG A 35 -1.70 8.70 -0.28
C ARG A 35 -1.25 7.28 -0.57
N ILE A 36 -0.54 6.67 0.37
CA ILE A 36 -0.16 5.25 0.29
C ILE A 36 -1.02 4.51 1.29
N GLU A 37 -1.63 3.41 0.88
CA GLU A 37 -2.38 2.52 1.75
C GLU A 37 -1.68 1.17 1.83
N LEU A 38 -1.63 0.61 3.04
CA LEU A 38 -1.40 -0.81 3.27
C LEU A 38 -2.77 -1.49 3.31
N ILE A 39 -2.90 -2.56 2.53
CA ILE A 39 -3.99 -3.50 2.60
C ILE A 39 -3.47 -4.71 3.35
N SER A 40 -4.20 -5.17 4.35
CA SER A 40 -3.90 -6.38 5.10
C SER A 40 -5.15 -7.23 5.30
N GLY A 41 -4.99 -8.53 5.51
CA GLY A 41 -6.09 -9.43 5.89
C GLY A 41 -6.63 -9.07 7.26
N SER A 42 -7.96 -9.09 7.43
CA SER A 42 -8.58 -8.80 8.71
C SER A 42 -8.37 -9.93 9.72
N GLY A 43 -7.92 -9.60 10.94
CA GLY A 43 -7.56 -10.58 11.97
C GLY A 43 -8.73 -11.26 12.70
N GLY A 44 -9.99 -10.94 12.35
CA GLY A 44 -11.17 -11.45 13.05
C GLY A 44 -11.77 -12.69 12.39
N ALA A 45 -12.00 -13.77 13.14
CA ALA A 45 -12.49 -15.07 12.64
C ALA A 45 -13.78 -15.03 11.79
N VAL A 46 -14.63 -14.01 11.98
CA VAL A 46 -15.93 -13.86 11.27
C VAL A 46 -15.80 -13.04 9.98
N ARG A 47 -14.79 -12.18 9.88
CA ARG A 47 -14.60 -11.24 8.76
C ARG A 47 -14.16 -11.87 7.43
N PRO A 48 -13.38 -12.98 7.36
CA PRO A 48 -12.96 -13.53 6.07
C PRO A 48 -14.11 -14.12 5.25
N ARG A 49 -15.27 -14.41 5.87
CA ARG A 49 -16.49 -14.85 5.18
C ARG A 49 -17.30 -13.71 4.59
N ARG A 50 -16.93 -12.45 4.84
CA ARG A 50 -17.63 -11.25 4.36
C ARG A 50 -16.70 -10.49 3.40
N PRO A 51 -16.90 -10.59 2.08
CA PRO A 51 -15.99 -10.01 1.10
C PRO A 51 -15.73 -8.51 1.32
N GLY A 52 -16.75 -7.74 1.73
CA GLY A 52 -16.62 -6.31 1.99
C GLY A 52 -15.82 -5.93 3.25
N ALA A 53 -15.61 -6.87 4.17
CA ALA A 53 -14.89 -6.64 5.43
C ALA A 53 -13.64 -7.54 5.56
N MET A 54 -13.26 -8.23 4.49
CA MET A 54 -12.17 -9.21 4.48
C MET A 54 -10.80 -8.54 4.61
N LEU A 55 -10.65 -7.35 4.03
CA LEU A 55 -9.39 -6.60 3.96
C LEU A 55 -9.48 -5.31 4.77
N ASP A 56 -8.50 -5.12 5.66
CA ASP A 56 -8.30 -3.89 6.41
C ASP A 56 -7.37 -2.95 5.62
N ARG A 57 -7.67 -1.65 5.65
CA ARG A 57 -6.94 -0.61 4.91
C ARG A 57 -6.37 0.42 5.89
N SER A 58 -5.05 0.49 6.02
CA SER A 58 -4.36 1.48 6.85
C SER A 58 -3.60 2.47 5.98
N GLY A 59 -3.55 3.74 6.42
CA GLY A 59 -2.78 4.77 5.75
C GLY A 59 -1.30 4.73 6.17
N LEU A 60 -0.40 4.70 5.19
CA LEU A 60 1.04 4.79 5.44
C LEU A 60 1.53 6.24 5.28
N ASN A 61 2.49 6.61 6.13
CA ASN A 61 3.18 7.89 6.01
C ASN A 61 3.92 7.97 4.66
N LYS A 62 3.81 9.11 3.96
CA LYS A 62 4.55 9.34 2.71
C LYS A 62 6.04 9.57 2.90
N ALA A 63 6.47 10.10 4.06
CA ALA A 63 7.89 10.32 4.30
C ALA A 63 8.60 8.97 4.28
N PRO A 64 9.62 8.77 3.42
CA PRO A 64 10.14 7.44 3.12
C PRO A 64 10.66 6.71 4.37
N THR A 65 11.41 7.41 5.23
CA THR A 65 11.94 6.83 6.47
C THR A 65 10.82 6.42 7.44
N LYS A 66 9.84 7.29 7.66
CA LYS A 66 8.71 7.03 8.56
C LYS A 66 7.78 5.95 8.00
N GLY A 67 7.49 5.99 6.70
CA GLY A 67 6.62 5.04 6.02
C GLY A 67 7.23 3.64 5.99
N LEU A 68 8.53 3.51 5.72
CA LEU A 68 9.22 2.22 5.78
C LEU A 68 9.28 1.66 7.20
N ALA A 69 9.54 2.51 8.20
CA ALA A 69 9.53 2.09 9.60
C ALA A 69 8.14 1.64 10.07
N GLN A 70 7.10 2.41 9.72
CA GLN A 70 5.71 2.08 10.00
C GLN A 70 5.32 0.75 9.33
N LEU A 71 5.60 0.61 8.03
CA LEU A 71 5.29 -0.61 7.28
C LEU A 71 6.00 -1.83 7.87
N ARG A 72 7.28 -1.70 8.24
CA ARG A 72 8.04 -2.78 8.86
C ARG A 72 7.43 -3.20 10.19
N ALA A 73 7.01 -2.25 11.03
CA ALA A 73 6.36 -2.53 12.30
C ALA A 73 5.00 -3.24 12.10
N GLU A 74 4.17 -2.78 11.16
CA GLU A 74 2.87 -3.39 10.83
C GLU A 74 3.05 -4.83 10.30
N LEU A 75 4.03 -5.08 9.42
CA LEU A 75 4.32 -6.41 8.89
C LEU A 75 4.91 -7.36 9.94
N GLN A 76 5.72 -6.85 10.86
CA GLN A 76 6.23 -7.63 11.99
C GLN A 76 5.11 -8.01 12.96
N ALA A 77 4.21 -7.08 13.28
CA ALA A 77 3.03 -7.36 14.11
C ALA A 77 2.09 -8.38 13.46
N ALA A 78 1.99 -8.38 12.14
CA ALA A 78 1.23 -9.37 11.37
C ALA A 78 1.93 -10.74 11.25
N GLY A 79 3.13 -10.92 11.81
CA GLY A 79 3.86 -12.19 11.77
C GLY A 79 4.37 -12.57 10.37
N CYS A 80 4.60 -11.58 9.50
CA CYS A 80 5.00 -11.83 8.12
C CYS A 80 6.44 -12.33 8.04
N GLY A 81 6.65 -13.39 7.23
CA GLY A 81 8.00 -13.91 6.98
C GLY A 81 8.91 -12.88 6.31
N HIS A 82 10.21 -12.96 6.57
CA HIS A 82 11.21 -11.98 6.14
C HIS A 82 11.13 -11.62 4.64
N GLY A 83 10.95 -12.61 3.76
CA GLY A 83 10.84 -12.37 2.32
C GLY A 83 9.60 -11.57 1.92
N LEU A 84 8.44 -11.78 2.56
CA LEU A 84 7.25 -10.97 2.30
C LEU A 84 7.44 -9.52 2.79
N THR A 85 8.10 -9.36 3.93
CA THR A 85 8.43 -8.05 4.48
C THR A 85 9.32 -7.26 3.52
N GLN A 86 10.36 -7.88 2.97
CA GLN A 86 11.25 -7.21 2.01
C GLN A 86 10.51 -6.80 0.73
N LEU A 87 9.69 -7.70 0.16
CA LEU A 87 8.89 -7.38 -1.03
C LEU A 87 7.90 -6.24 -0.77
N GLY A 88 7.31 -6.17 0.43
CA GLY A 88 6.46 -5.06 0.84
C GLY A 88 7.20 -3.71 0.87
N LEU A 89 8.39 -3.68 1.45
CA LEU A 89 9.24 -2.48 1.50
C LEU A 89 9.68 -2.03 0.10
N GLU A 90 10.04 -2.98 -0.78
CA GLU A 90 10.38 -2.70 -2.17
C GLU A 90 9.19 -2.14 -2.95
N LYS A 91 7.99 -2.71 -2.75
CA LYS A 91 6.76 -2.19 -3.37
C LYS A 91 6.45 -0.78 -2.88
N TYR A 92 6.58 -0.53 -1.57
CA TYR A 92 6.42 0.82 -1.02
C TYR A 92 7.37 1.82 -1.67
N ALA A 93 8.64 1.48 -1.83
CA ALA A 93 9.62 2.35 -2.48
C ALA A 93 9.22 2.66 -3.94
N LYS A 94 8.78 1.64 -4.70
CA LYS A 94 8.28 1.83 -6.07
C LYS A 94 7.05 2.73 -6.12
N VAL A 95 6.08 2.52 -5.23
CA VAL A 95 4.87 3.34 -5.14
C VAL A 95 5.20 4.78 -4.76
N HIS A 96 6.07 4.99 -3.77
CA HIS A 96 6.50 6.32 -3.37
C HIS A 96 7.17 7.07 -4.54
N LEU A 97 8.03 6.39 -5.30
CA LEU A 97 8.68 6.97 -6.49
C LEU A 97 7.70 7.26 -7.63
N SER A 98 6.57 6.56 -7.70
CA SER A 98 5.56 6.77 -8.74
C SER A 98 4.82 8.11 -8.61
N PHE A 99 4.83 8.73 -7.42
CA PHE A 99 4.17 10.01 -7.19
C PHE A 99 4.89 11.16 -7.88
N LYS A 100 4.29 11.64 -8.97
CA LYS A 100 4.81 12.77 -9.74
C LYS A 100 4.25 14.08 -9.20
N LYS A 101 5.13 14.97 -8.77
CA LYS A 101 4.75 16.37 -8.49
C LYS A 101 4.28 17.03 -9.78
N LYS A 102 3.05 17.52 -9.82
CA LYS A 102 2.53 18.28 -10.98
C LYS A 102 3.40 19.52 -11.22
N LYS A 103 3.95 19.65 -12.42
CA LYS A 103 4.67 20.86 -12.86
C LYS A 103 3.68 22.02 -12.91
N ARG A 104 3.80 22.98 -11.99
CA ARG A 104 3.01 24.21 -12.02
C ARG A 104 3.73 25.22 -12.91
N VAL A 105 3.15 25.54 -14.07
CA VAL A 105 3.64 26.64 -14.91
C VAL A 105 3.22 27.94 -14.25
N VAL A 106 4.17 28.63 -13.62
CA VAL A 106 3.93 29.97 -13.06
C VAL A 106 4.16 30.98 -14.19
N LYS A 107 3.09 31.61 -14.68
CA LYS A 107 3.21 32.76 -15.59
C LYS A 107 3.41 34.03 -14.76
N SER A 108 4.46 34.79 -15.07
CA SER A 108 4.69 36.11 -14.47
C SER A 108 3.53 37.04 -14.82
N ARG A 109 3.01 37.79 -13.85
CA ARG A 109 1.96 38.80 -14.10
C ARG A 109 2.50 40.07 -14.78
N ARG A 110 3.82 40.23 -14.90
CA ARG A 110 4.48 41.44 -15.43
C ARG A 110 4.74 41.39 -16.93
N SER A 111 4.49 40.27 -17.61
CA SER A 111 4.49 40.23 -19.07
C SER A 111 3.09 40.65 -19.57
N LYS A 112 2.87 41.95 -19.67
CA LYS A 112 1.90 42.53 -20.61
C LYS A 112 2.69 43.18 -21.73
#